data_AF-A0A3N5FTJ1-F1
#
_entry.id   AF-A0A3N5FTJ1-F1
#
_cell.length_a   1.000
_cell.length_b   1.000
_cell.length_c   1.000
_cell.angle_alpha   90.00
_cell.angle_beta   90.00
_cell.angle_gamma   90.00
#
_symmetry.space_group_name_H-M   'P 1'
#
loop_
_entity.id
_entity.type
_entity.pdbx_description
1 polymer ?
#
loop_
_entity_poly.entity_id
_entity_poly.type
_entity_poly.pdbx_seq_one_letter_code
_entity_poly.pdbx_strand_id
1 'polypeptide(L)'
;GLDVQDLTAALAEKFRLRETRGVLVTKVEAGSLAQSEGLREGDLIKEVNRVEVGSVGDFTTAVTKVRRGDTVLLRVLRESRAFYVVLKPTEP
;
A
#
# COMPACT_ATOMS: atom_id res chain seq x y z
N GLY A 1 8.13 -9.31 1.44
CA GLY A 1 8.13 -8.20 2.40
C GLY A 1 7.67 -6.93 1.72
N LEU A 2 7.07 -6.04 2.50
CA LEU A 2 6.60 -4.72 2.08
C LEU A 2 6.88 -3.76 3.24
N ASP A 3 7.65 -2.70 2.98
CA ASP A 3 7.92 -1.66 3.96
C ASP A 3 7.10 -0.43 3.63
N VAL A 4 6.48 0.14 4.66
CA VAL A 4 5.58 1.29 4.54
C VAL A 4 5.88 2.35 5.58
N GLN A 5 5.60 3.61 5.23
CA GLN A 5 5.74 4.76 6.11
C GLN A 5 4.56 5.73 5.94
N ASP A 6 4.33 6.58 6.93
CA ASP A 6 3.37 7.67 6.79
C ASP A 6 3.83 8.65 5.70
N LEU A 7 2.88 9.12 4.90
CA LEU A 7 3.19 10.15 3.91
C LEU A 7 3.51 11.47 4.62
N THR A 8 4.74 11.94 4.46
CA THR A 8 5.18 13.28 4.88
C THR A 8 5.21 14.22 3.68
N ALA A 9 5.22 15.53 3.94
CA ALA A 9 5.33 16.53 2.86
C ALA A 9 6.59 16.32 2.00
N ALA A 10 7.74 16.05 2.64
CA ALA A 10 9.00 15.78 1.93
C ALA A 10 8.93 14.54 1.02
N LEU A 11 8.24 13.48 1.48
CA LEU A 11 8.03 12.29 0.67
C LEU A 11 7.03 12.54 -0.46
N ALA A 12 5.94 13.28 -0.20
CA ALA A 12 4.98 13.66 -1.23
C ALA A 12 5.66 14.43 -2.37
N GLU A 13 6.52 15.39 -2.05
CA GLU A 13 7.32 16.11 -3.04
C GLU A 13 8.27 15.19 -3.81
N LYS A 14 9.03 14.33 -3.11
CA LYS A 14 9.97 13.38 -3.72
C LYS A 14 9.28 12.49 -4.75
N PHE A 15 8.10 11.98 -4.44
CA PHE A 15 7.33 11.07 -5.29
C PHE A 15 6.29 11.77 -6.18
N ARG A 16 6.29 13.11 -6.20
CA ARG A 16 5.39 13.96 -7.02
C ARG A 16 3.91 13.66 -6.78
N LEU A 17 3.57 13.36 -5.53
CA LEU A 17 2.21 13.13 -5.06
C LEU A 17 1.57 14.46 -4.70
N ARG A 18 0.25 14.59 -4.92
CA ARG A 18 -0.53 15.78 -4.53
C ARG A 18 -1.17 15.62 -3.15
N GLU A 19 -1.13 14.41 -2.63
CA GLU A 19 -1.75 13.96 -1.42
C GLU A 19 -0.90 14.35 -0.23
N THR A 20 -1.56 14.70 0.87
CA THR A 20 -0.92 15.08 2.12
C THR A 20 -1.04 14.00 3.19
N ARG A 21 -1.77 12.92 2.89
CA ARG A 21 -2.06 11.81 3.82
C ARG A 21 -2.16 10.48 3.07
N GLY A 22 -1.83 9.40 3.77
CA GLY A 22 -1.85 8.03 3.26
C GLY A 22 -0.59 7.27 3.65
N VAL A 23 -0.47 6.05 3.16
CA VAL A 23 0.63 5.15 3.52
C VAL A 23 1.51 4.90 2.31
N LEU A 24 2.74 5.39 2.36
CA LEU A 24 3.70 5.29 1.27
C LEU A 24 4.46 3.98 1.35
N VAL A 25 4.55 3.28 0.22
CA VAL A 25 5.43 2.12 0.05
C VAL A 25 6.85 2.61 -0.18
N THR A 26 7.74 2.33 0.77
CA THR A 26 9.15 2.75 0.71
C THR A 26 10.07 1.66 0.21
N LYS A 27 9.64 0.40 0.30
CA LYS A 27 10.39 -0.73 -0.25
C LYS A 27 9.45 -1.89 -0.54
N VAL A 28 9.72 -2.58 -1.64
CA VAL A 28 9.10 -3.86 -1.97
C VAL A 28 10.20 -4.89 -2.09
N GLU A 29 10.13 -5.95 -1.28
CA GLU A 29 11.15 -7.00 -1.32
C GLU A 29 11.06 -7.80 -2.61
N ALA A 30 12.22 -8.12 -3.19
CA ALA A 30 12.30 -8.94 -4.38
C ALA A 30 11.76 -10.36 -4.11
N GLY A 31 11.02 -10.92 -5.07
CA GLY A 31 10.37 -12.23 -4.94
C GLY A 31 9.16 -12.25 -4.00
N SER A 32 8.71 -11.09 -3.50
CA SER A 32 7.54 -11.02 -2.63
C SER A 32 6.22 -10.98 -3.40
N LEU A 33 5.13 -11.36 -2.72
CA LEU A 33 3.77 -11.21 -3.24
C LEU A 33 3.45 -9.77 -3.67
N ALA A 34 3.93 -8.78 -2.90
CA ALA A 34 3.75 -7.37 -3.25
C ALA A 34 4.40 -7.05 -4.61
N GLN A 35 5.61 -7.57 -4.86
CA GLN A 35 6.27 -7.39 -6.14
C GLN A 35 5.54 -8.10 -7.29
N SER A 36 5.11 -9.35 -7.08
CA SER A 36 4.43 -10.15 -8.12
C SER A 36 3.10 -9.54 -8.54
N GLU A 37 2.39 -8.90 -7.60
CA GLU A 37 1.12 -8.20 -7.86
C GLU A 37 1.33 -6.75 -8.35
N GLY A 38 2.57 -6.33 -8.54
CA GLY A 38 2.91 -5.08 -9.21
C GLY A 38 3.01 -3.84 -8.32
N LEU A 39 3.06 -4.00 -6.98
CA LEU A 39 3.43 -2.91 -6.08
C LEU A 39 4.88 -2.50 -6.29
N ARG A 40 5.15 -1.21 -6.09
CA ARG A 40 6.47 -0.60 -6.27
C ARG A 40 6.73 0.44 -5.18
N GLU A 41 8.00 0.76 -4.98
CA GLU A 41 8.38 1.95 -4.22
C GLU A 41 7.74 3.20 -4.85
N GLY A 42 7.23 4.09 -4.01
CA GLY A 42 6.53 5.31 -4.42
C GLY A 42 5.02 5.13 -4.58
N ASP A 43 4.50 3.91 -4.43
CA ASP A 43 3.06 3.68 -4.36
C ASP A 43 2.48 4.25 -3.06
N LEU A 44 1.41 5.03 -3.19
CA LEU A 44 0.66 5.56 -2.06
C LEU A 44 -0.62 4.75 -1.87
N ILE A 45 -0.68 3.98 -0.78
CA ILE A 45 -1.86 3.23 -0.37
C ILE A 45 -2.86 4.19 0.27
N LYS A 46 -4.08 4.18 -0.26
CA LYS A 46 -5.20 5.01 0.18
C LYS A 46 -6.31 4.21 0.82
N GLU A 47 -6.47 2.94 0.45
CA GLU A 47 -7.45 2.04 1.05
C GLU A 47 -6.91 0.62 1.19
N VAL A 48 -7.41 -0.07 2.22
CA VAL A 48 -7.26 -1.51 2.42
C VAL A 48 -8.66 -2.10 2.58
N ASN A 49 -9.05 -3.04 1.71
CA ASN A 49 -10.37 -3.67 1.70
C ASN A 49 -11.53 -2.67 1.76
N ARG A 50 -11.45 -1.58 0.97
CA ARG A 50 -12.42 -0.47 0.92
C ARG A 50 -12.53 0.36 2.21
N VAL A 51 -11.56 0.22 3.11
CA VAL A 51 -11.41 1.08 4.28
C VAL A 51 -10.31 2.09 3.98
N GLU A 52 -10.62 3.39 4.06
CA GLU A 52 -9.63 4.45 3.89
C GLU A 52 -8.54 4.35 4.95
N VAL A 53 -7.28 4.54 4.53
CA VAL A 53 -6.13 4.58 5.42
C VAL A 53 -5.40 5.91 5.25
N GLY A 54 -5.22 6.61 6.37
CA GLY A 54 -4.52 7.88 6.43
C GLY A 54 -3.10 7.75 7.01
N SER A 55 -2.86 6.67 7.74
CA SER A 55 -1.62 6.41 8.48
C SER A 55 -1.23 4.93 8.48
N VAL A 56 0.02 4.64 8.83
CA VAL A 56 0.55 3.30 9.05
C VAL A 56 -0.22 2.59 10.17
N GLY A 57 -0.70 3.32 11.17
CA GLY A 57 -1.56 2.78 12.23
C GLY A 57 -2.88 2.26 11.67
N ASP A 58 -3.54 3.02 10.79
CA ASP A 58 -4.78 2.62 10.12
C ASP A 58 -4.53 1.41 9.21
N PHE A 59 -3.44 1.44 8.44
CA PHE A 59 -3.04 0.34 7.55
C PHE A 59 -2.80 -0.95 8.34
N THR A 60 -2.04 -0.88 9.43
CA THR A 60 -1.77 -2.05 10.29
C THR A 60 -3.07 -2.59 10.88
N THR A 61 -3.96 -1.71 11.33
CA THR A 61 -5.28 -2.09 11.86
C THR A 61 -6.17 -2.74 10.79
N ALA A 62 -6.12 -2.24 9.55
CA ALA A 62 -6.91 -2.79 8.46
C ALA A 62 -6.37 -4.16 8.01
N VAL A 63 -5.04 -4.31 7.91
CA VAL A 63 -4.39 -5.56 7.52
C VAL A 63 -4.56 -6.66 8.58
N THR A 64 -4.46 -6.32 9.87
CA THR A 64 -4.64 -7.30 10.97
C THR A 64 -6.06 -7.87 11.06
N LYS A 65 -7.06 -7.18 10.50
CA LYS A 65 -8.44 -7.69 10.37
C LYS A 65 -8.59 -8.71 9.24
N VAL A 66 -7.63 -8.80 8.33
CA VAL A 66 -7.65 -9.77 7.23
C VAL A 66 -7.24 -11.14 7.75
N ARG A 67 -8.04 -12.16 7.48
CA ARG A 67 -7.72 -13.52 7.91
C ARG A 67 -6.61 -14.09 7.03
N ARG A 68 -5.80 -15.01 7.56
CA ARG A 68 -4.85 -15.76 6.73
C ARG A 68 -5.62 -16.49 5.63
N GLY A 69 -5.15 -16.37 4.39
CA GLY A 69 -5.83 -16.95 3.21
C GLY A 69 -6.82 -16.00 2.53
N ASP A 70 -7.19 -14.88 3.15
CA ASP A 70 -8.06 -13.90 2.51
C ASP A 70 -7.27 -12.98 1.56
N THR A 71 -7.90 -12.63 0.45
CA THR A 71 -7.36 -11.66 -0.50
C THR A 71 -7.40 -10.24 0.09
N VAL A 72 -6.32 -9.48 -0.06
CA VAL A 72 -6.26 -8.05 0.31
C VAL A 72 -6.43 -7.20 -0.94
N LEU A 73 -7.43 -6.33 -0.94
CA LEU A 73 -7.62 -5.31 -1.97
C LEU A 73 -7.00 -3.99 -1.49
N LEU A 74 -6.02 -3.48 -2.23
CA LEU A 74 -5.40 -2.18 -1.97
C LEU A 74 -5.83 -1.18 -3.03
N ARG A 75 -6.30 0.00 -2.62
CA ARG A 75 -6.36 1.14 -3.55
C ARG A 75 -5.05 1.89 -3.46
N VAL A 76 -4.38 1.99 -4.59
CA VAL A 76 -3.06 2.58 -4.73
C VAL A 76 -3.12 3.78 -5.65
N LEU A 77 -2.34 4.79 -5.33
CA LEU A 77 -2.05 5.91 -6.19
C LEU A 77 -0.55 5.87 -6.54
N ARG A 78 -0.24 5.93 -7.84
CA ARG A 78 1.12 6.08 -8.34
C ARG A 78 1.18 7.33 -9.21
N GLU A 79 2.00 8.29 -8.81
CA GLU A 79 2.08 9.63 -9.42
C GLU A 79 0.72 10.36 -9.39
N SER A 80 -0.11 10.18 -10.43
CA SER A 80 -1.46 10.75 -10.53
C SER A 80 -2.50 9.74 -10.98
N ARG A 81 -2.18 8.45 -10.97
CA ARG A 81 -3.05 7.36 -11.40
C ARG A 81 -3.48 6.51 -10.23
N ALA A 82 -4.78 6.41 -10.02
CA ALA A 82 -5.37 5.51 -9.04
C ALA A 82 -5.69 4.16 -9.69
N PHE A 83 -5.38 3.07 -9.01
CA PHE A 83 -5.70 1.70 -9.43
C PHE A 83 -5.81 0.79 -8.22
N TYR A 84 -6.32 -0.42 -8.45
CA TYR A 84 -6.42 -1.44 -7.42
C TYR A 84 -5.34 -2.49 -7.61
N VAL A 85 -4.75 -2.93 -6.50
CA VAL A 85 -3.86 -4.09 -6.44
C VAL A 85 -4.50 -5.13 -5.55
N VAL A 86 -4.47 -6.38 -5.99
CA VAL A 86 -5.09 -7.51 -5.31
C VAL A 86 -3.98 -8.41 -4.81
N LEU A 87 -3.69 -8.41 -3.52
CA LEU A 87 -2.74 -9.33 -2.93
C LEU A 87 -3.45 -10.63 -2.58
N LYS A 88 -3.25 -11.65 -3.41
CA LYS A 88 -3.75 -13.01 -3.14
C LYS A 88 -2.72 -13.74 -2.29
N PRO A 89 -3.04 -14.14 -1.05
CA PRO A 89 -2.12 -15.00 -0.32
C PRO A 89 -1.91 -16.27 -1.15
N THR A 90 -0.65 -16.59 -1.43
CA THR A 90 -0.28 -17.92 -1.93
C THR A 90 -0.77 -18.93 -0.92
N GLU A 91 -1.69 -19.82 -1.35
CA GLU A 91 -2.09 -20.98 -0.56
C GLU A 91 -0.83 -21.77 -0.16
N PRO A 92 -0.79 -22.33 1.07
CA PRO A 92 0.32 -23.15 1.54
C PRO A 92 0.48 -24.46 0.74
#